data_AF-A0A3C1LKV6-F1
#
_entry.id   AF-A0A3C1LKV6-F1
#
_cell.length_a   1.000
_cell.length_b   1.000
_cell.length_c   1.000
_cell.angle_alpha   90.00
_cell.angle_beta   90.00
_cell.angle_gamma   90.00
#
_symmetry.space_group_name_H-M   'P 1'
#
loop_
_entity.id
_entity.type
_entity.pdbx_description
1 polymer ?
#
loop_
_entity_poly.entity_id
_entity_poly.type
_entity_poly.pdbx_seq_one_letter_code
_entity_poly.pdbx_strand_id
1 'polypeptide(L)'
;MSEIKRTEILFLYDVQNGNPNGDPSDENKPRIDEETGQNIVTDVRLKRTVRDYLFNYEGYNQDGVKDIFVRQTFVDKDPEKGLNDGKNRAKMYKNSAKNVLEACIDVRLFGAVIPLDKSSITLTGPVQFKMGRSLHKVQMQYIKGTGAFASKAKDKQQTFREEYILPYSFIAFYGIINENAARHTRLTNEDIEMLKKGLWNGTKQLITRSKMEHNPRLLLTVTHESPHFFIGELDKYIKLKTEMRDEELRNVTDFSLDMGALKARINGLKQEPKVEIYDHDPLLVLEEW
;
A
#
# COMPACT_ATOMS: atom_id res chain seq x y z
N MET A 1 -13.83 16.66 -17.88
CA MET A 1 -13.05 15.65 -17.14
C MET A 1 -12.86 14.47 -18.07
N SER A 2 -11.62 14.06 -18.32
CA SER A 2 -11.32 12.87 -19.11
C SER A 2 -11.90 11.63 -18.42
N GLU A 3 -12.45 10.71 -19.21
CA GLU A 3 -13.04 9.47 -18.71
C GLU A 3 -11.97 8.58 -18.04
N ILE A 4 -12.27 8.06 -16.86
CA ILE A 4 -11.42 7.05 -16.18
C ILE A 4 -11.63 5.71 -16.89
N LYS A 5 -10.54 5.07 -17.30
CA LYS A 5 -10.56 3.74 -17.93
C LYS A 5 -10.11 2.65 -16.96
N ARG A 6 -10.53 1.41 -17.22
CA ARG A 6 -10.07 0.23 -16.47
C ARG A 6 -8.55 0.18 -16.51
N THR A 7 -7.92 0.23 -15.34
CA THR A 7 -6.46 0.24 -15.24
C THR A 7 -6.01 -0.81 -14.25
N GLU A 8 -5.06 -1.65 -14.63
CA GLU A 8 -4.39 -2.58 -13.73
C GLU A 8 -3.09 -1.95 -13.22
N ILE A 9 -2.72 -2.25 -11.99
CA ILE A 9 -1.53 -1.72 -11.31
C ILE A 9 -0.68 -2.92 -10.87
N LEU A 10 0.60 -2.87 -11.19
CA LEU A 10 1.64 -3.73 -10.63
C LEU A 10 2.62 -2.83 -9.88
N PHE A 11 2.68 -2.98 -8.56
CA PHE A 11 3.57 -2.22 -7.70
C PHE A 11 4.51 -3.14 -6.93
N LEU A 12 5.82 -2.96 -7.14
CA LEU A 12 6.88 -3.74 -6.53
C LEU A 12 7.70 -2.85 -5.62
N TYR A 13 7.98 -3.33 -4.41
CA TYR A 13 8.94 -2.72 -3.50
C TYR A 13 9.64 -3.80 -2.69
N ASP A 14 10.81 -3.50 -2.17
CA ASP A 14 11.48 -4.38 -1.21
C ASP A 14 11.62 -3.75 0.17
N VAL A 15 11.93 -4.60 1.13
CA VAL A 15 12.32 -4.23 2.49
C VAL A 15 13.59 -4.96 2.84
N GLN A 16 14.57 -4.24 3.38
CA GLN A 16 15.79 -4.81 3.93
C GLN A 16 15.78 -4.65 5.46
N ASN A 17 16.16 -5.71 6.18
CA ASN A 17 16.26 -5.75 7.64
C ASN A 17 15.07 -5.14 8.41
N GLY A 18 13.85 -5.33 7.90
CA GLY A 18 12.68 -4.59 8.35
C GLY A 18 11.42 -5.44 8.45
N ASN A 19 10.34 -4.83 8.93
CA ASN A 19 9.04 -5.47 9.08
C ASN A 19 7.97 -4.75 8.22
N PRO A 20 7.61 -5.30 7.04
CA PRO A 20 6.70 -4.64 6.11
C PRO A 20 5.27 -4.50 6.67
N ASN A 21 4.80 -5.52 7.38
CA ASN A 21 3.49 -5.55 8.00
C ASN A 21 3.48 -6.48 9.21
N GLY A 22 3.67 -5.90 10.39
CA GLY A 22 3.54 -6.63 11.65
C GLY A 22 2.11 -7.07 11.93
N ASP A 23 1.95 -8.22 12.58
CA ASP A 23 0.67 -8.71 13.08
C ASP A 23 0.44 -8.33 14.56
N PRO A 24 -0.51 -7.43 14.87
CA PRO A 24 -0.81 -7.07 16.26
C PRO A 24 -1.23 -8.27 17.13
N SER A 25 -1.74 -9.34 16.54
CA SER A 25 -2.18 -10.53 17.25
C SER A 25 -1.07 -11.57 17.48
N ASP A 26 0.09 -11.41 16.84
CA ASP A 26 1.23 -12.32 16.92
C ASP A 26 2.53 -11.54 17.15
N GLU A 27 2.59 -10.84 18.29
CA GLU A 27 3.80 -10.15 18.77
C GLU A 27 4.43 -9.18 17.75
N ASN A 28 3.60 -8.63 16.85
CA ASN A 28 4.03 -7.76 15.76
C ASN A 28 5.02 -8.44 14.78
N LYS A 29 5.02 -9.77 14.68
CA LYS A 29 5.81 -10.51 13.67
C LYS A 29 5.38 -10.13 12.25
N PRO A 30 6.31 -10.11 11.27
CA PRO A 30 5.94 -10.06 9.87
C PRO A 30 4.93 -11.18 9.55
N ARG A 31 3.87 -10.86 8.80
CA ARG A 31 2.90 -11.87 8.36
C ARG A 31 3.56 -12.80 7.35
N ILE A 32 3.58 -14.10 7.62
CA ILE A 32 4.11 -15.14 6.72
C ILE A 32 3.00 -16.14 6.43
N ASP A 33 2.90 -16.56 5.18
CA ASP A 33 2.10 -17.70 4.76
C ASP A 33 2.83 -19.00 5.13
N GLU A 34 2.27 -19.77 6.06
CA GLU A 34 2.95 -20.95 6.63
C GLU A 34 3.18 -22.08 5.61
N GLU A 35 2.33 -22.19 4.57
CA GLU A 35 2.46 -23.24 3.56
C GLU A 35 3.53 -22.88 2.53
N THR A 36 3.55 -21.62 2.10
CA THR A 36 4.43 -21.17 1.01
C THR A 36 5.75 -20.56 1.48
N GLY A 37 5.82 -20.07 2.72
CA GLY A 37 6.96 -19.32 3.26
C GLY A 37 7.05 -17.88 2.74
N GLN A 38 6.02 -17.39 2.04
CA GLN A 38 5.99 -16.04 1.49
C GLN A 38 5.56 -15.01 2.53
N ASN A 39 6.18 -13.83 2.51
CA ASN A 39 5.69 -12.68 3.26
C ASN A 39 4.35 -12.20 2.69
N ILE A 40 3.43 -11.81 3.58
CA ILE A 40 2.16 -11.18 3.24
C ILE A 40 2.16 -9.73 3.74
N VAL A 41 1.66 -8.83 2.91
CA VAL A 41 1.37 -7.44 3.29
C VAL A 41 -0.07 -7.14 2.93
N THR A 42 -0.86 -6.72 3.92
CA THR A 42 -2.27 -6.42 3.70
C THR A 42 -2.46 -5.24 2.75
N ASP A 43 -3.53 -5.25 1.96
CA ASP A 43 -3.91 -4.11 1.10
C ASP A 43 -4.18 -2.86 1.94
N VAL A 44 -4.77 -3.01 3.12
CA VAL A 44 -5.02 -1.91 4.07
C VAL A 44 -3.71 -1.25 4.49
N ARG A 45 -2.62 -2.03 4.67
CA ARG A 45 -1.29 -1.47 5.00
C ARG A 45 -0.77 -0.60 3.86
N LEU A 46 -0.87 -1.04 2.61
CA LEU A 46 -0.46 -0.24 1.44
C LEU A 46 -1.33 1.02 1.30
N LYS A 47 -2.66 0.88 1.40
CA LYS A 47 -3.60 2.02 1.34
C LYS A 47 -3.31 3.03 2.45
N ARG A 48 -2.91 2.58 3.65
CA ARG A 48 -2.47 3.45 4.74
C ARG A 48 -1.20 4.21 4.39
N THR A 49 -0.19 3.56 3.80
CA THR A 49 1.02 4.24 3.33
C THR A 49 0.69 5.39 2.37
N VAL A 50 -0.22 5.17 1.42
CA VAL A 50 -0.70 6.23 0.52
C VAL A 50 -1.37 7.36 1.29
N ARG A 51 -2.32 7.05 2.19
CA ARG A 51 -3.02 8.06 3.01
C ARG A 51 -2.06 8.90 3.85
N ASP A 52 -1.13 8.25 4.54
CA ASP A 52 -0.15 8.89 5.41
C ASP A 52 0.75 9.83 4.59
N TYR A 53 1.15 9.42 3.38
CA TYR A 53 1.92 10.30 2.48
C TYR A 53 1.13 11.53 2.03
N LEU A 54 -0.10 11.33 1.54
CA LEU A 54 -0.94 12.42 1.07
C LEU A 54 -1.24 13.43 2.20
N PHE A 55 -1.48 12.93 3.41
CA PHE A 55 -1.71 13.76 4.59
C PHE A 55 -0.47 14.59 4.97
N ASN A 56 0.69 13.95 5.09
CA ASN A 56 1.90 14.58 5.62
C ASN A 56 2.63 15.47 4.60
N TYR A 57 2.55 15.15 3.30
CA TYR A 57 3.40 15.78 2.28
C TYR A 57 2.63 16.46 1.14
N GLU A 58 1.39 16.06 0.84
CA GLU A 58 0.61 16.64 -0.28
C GLU A 58 -0.50 17.60 0.20
N GLY A 59 -0.53 17.90 1.51
CA GLY A 59 -1.44 18.87 2.11
C GLY A 59 -2.89 18.38 2.26
N TYR A 60 -3.13 17.07 2.24
CA TYR A 60 -4.44 16.49 2.57
C TYR A 60 -4.68 16.42 4.09
N ASN A 61 -4.49 17.54 4.78
CA ASN A 61 -4.57 17.67 6.24
C ASN A 61 -5.51 18.80 6.69
N GLN A 62 -6.39 19.27 5.80
CA GLN A 62 -7.32 20.37 6.04
C GLN A 62 -8.75 19.82 6.13
N ASP A 63 -9.21 19.60 7.37
CA ASP A 63 -10.55 19.07 7.66
C ASP A 63 -11.64 19.76 6.84
N GLY A 64 -12.44 18.99 6.09
CA GLY A 64 -13.56 19.50 5.31
C GLY A 64 -13.22 20.18 3.99
N VAL A 65 -11.94 20.33 3.64
CA VAL A 65 -11.49 21.03 2.41
C VAL A 65 -10.60 20.15 1.54
N LYS A 66 -9.47 19.67 2.09
CA LYS A 66 -8.50 18.82 1.40
C LYS A 66 -7.93 17.86 2.44
N ASP A 67 -8.47 16.66 2.51
CA ASP A 67 -8.32 15.81 3.70
C ASP A 67 -8.23 14.31 3.37
N ILE A 68 -7.96 13.53 4.42
CA ILE A 68 -8.06 12.08 4.48
C ILE A 68 -9.14 11.72 5.49
N PHE A 69 -10.21 11.05 5.04
CA PHE A 69 -11.35 10.69 5.90
C PHE A 69 -10.97 9.60 6.90
N VAL A 70 -10.35 8.51 6.43
CA VAL A 70 -10.02 7.32 7.23
C VAL A 70 -8.66 7.53 7.91
N ARG A 71 -8.66 8.28 9.01
CA ARG A 71 -7.50 8.47 9.89
C ARG A 71 -7.94 8.70 11.34
N GLN A 72 -7.00 8.54 12.27
CA GLN A 72 -7.23 8.91 13.66
C GLN A 72 -7.37 10.43 13.78
N THR A 73 -8.41 10.87 14.47
CA THR A 73 -8.66 12.28 14.80
C THR A 73 -9.20 12.36 16.23
N PHE A 74 -9.10 13.52 16.86
CA PHE A 74 -9.52 13.73 18.25
C PHE A 74 -10.78 14.59 18.33
N VAL A 75 -11.60 14.35 19.36
CA VAL A 75 -12.79 15.16 19.65
C VAL A 75 -12.36 16.60 19.93
N ASP A 76 -12.99 17.58 19.27
CA ASP A 76 -12.64 19.00 19.33
C ASP A 76 -11.15 19.32 19.09
N LYS A 77 -10.41 18.43 18.41
CA LYS A 77 -8.95 18.52 18.22
C LYS A 77 -8.15 18.49 19.53
N ASP A 78 -8.74 17.92 20.58
CA ASP A 78 -8.14 17.80 21.92
C ASP A 78 -7.91 16.31 22.27
N PRO A 79 -6.65 15.87 22.41
CA PRO A 79 -6.33 14.49 22.78
C PRO A 79 -6.96 14.04 24.11
N GLU A 80 -7.15 14.95 25.06
CA GLU A 80 -7.73 14.64 26.37
C GLU A 80 -9.22 14.29 26.29
N LYS A 81 -9.91 14.73 25.22
CA LYS A 81 -11.32 14.42 24.96
C LYS A 81 -11.52 13.09 24.23
N GLY A 82 -10.43 12.42 23.86
CA GLY A 82 -10.45 11.11 23.22
C GLY A 82 -10.56 11.14 21.70
N LEU A 83 -10.57 9.93 21.10
CA LEU A 83 -10.61 9.73 19.66
C LEU A 83 -12.03 9.91 19.09
N ASN A 84 -12.13 10.49 17.89
CA ASN A 84 -13.38 10.47 17.14
C ASN A 84 -13.73 9.06 16.69
N ASP A 85 -14.99 8.69 16.89
CA ASP A 85 -15.60 7.58 16.19
C ASP A 85 -15.98 7.98 14.74
N GLY A 86 -16.48 7.02 13.98
CA GLY A 86 -16.90 7.28 12.61
C GLY A 86 -18.07 8.27 12.51
N LYS A 87 -18.97 8.34 13.52
CA LYS A 87 -20.13 9.24 13.49
C LYS A 87 -19.70 10.68 13.68
N ASN A 88 -18.81 10.95 14.63
CA ASN A 88 -18.22 12.27 14.83
C ASN A 88 -17.39 12.67 13.61
N ARG A 89 -16.66 11.73 13.01
CA ARG A 89 -15.97 12.00 11.74
C ARG A 89 -16.96 12.40 10.62
N ALA A 90 -18.09 11.70 10.47
CA ALA A 90 -19.11 12.05 9.48
C ALA A 90 -19.75 13.43 9.72
N LYS A 91 -19.97 13.81 10.99
CA LYS A 91 -20.53 15.13 11.36
C LYS A 91 -19.64 16.29 10.91
N MET A 92 -18.32 16.13 10.87
CA MET A 92 -17.39 17.14 10.35
C MET A 92 -17.68 17.50 8.88
N TYR A 93 -18.32 16.60 8.12
CA TYR A 93 -18.72 16.82 6.73
C TYR A 93 -20.24 16.97 6.59
N LYS A 94 -20.93 17.40 7.64
CA LYS A 94 -22.39 17.57 7.68
C LYS A 94 -23.14 16.29 7.32
N ASN A 95 -22.59 15.12 7.66
CA ASN A 95 -23.19 13.82 7.37
C ASN A 95 -23.50 13.60 5.86
N SER A 96 -22.74 14.26 4.99
CA SER A 96 -22.98 14.29 3.55
C SER A 96 -21.89 13.56 2.78
N ALA A 97 -22.26 12.49 2.07
CA ALA A 97 -21.35 11.79 1.17
C ALA A 97 -20.79 12.72 0.08
N LYS A 98 -21.56 13.71 -0.37
CA LYS A 98 -21.07 14.72 -1.33
C LYS A 98 -19.90 15.53 -0.74
N ASN A 99 -20.04 16.00 0.49
CA ASN A 99 -18.99 16.80 1.15
C ASN A 99 -17.75 15.95 1.43
N VAL A 100 -17.95 14.69 1.82
CA VAL A 100 -16.84 13.74 1.99
C VAL A 100 -16.12 13.52 0.66
N LEU A 101 -16.84 13.26 -0.43
CA LEU A 101 -16.24 13.06 -1.76
C LEU A 101 -15.54 14.32 -2.29
N GLU A 102 -16.03 15.51 -1.97
CA GLU A 102 -15.39 16.78 -2.36
C GLU A 102 -14.05 16.96 -1.63
N ALA A 103 -14.02 16.74 -0.31
CA ALA A 103 -12.84 17.01 0.51
C ALA A 103 -11.82 15.85 0.57
N CYS A 104 -12.29 14.60 0.56
CA CYS A 104 -11.49 13.44 0.97
C CYS A 104 -11.06 12.57 -0.20
N ILE A 105 -9.79 12.68 -0.59
CA ILE A 105 -9.23 11.91 -1.71
C ILE A 105 -9.21 10.41 -1.43
N ASP A 106 -8.98 9.99 -0.19
CA ASP A 106 -8.92 8.57 0.16
C ASP A 106 -10.26 7.86 0.00
N VAL A 107 -11.38 8.58 0.16
CA VAL A 107 -12.72 8.06 -0.14
C VAL A 107 -12.94 7.99 -1.65
N ARG A 108 -12.44 8.97 -2.41
CA ARG A 108 -12.50 8.93 -3.88
C ARG A 108 -11.72 7.75 -4.47
N LEU A 109 -10.57 7.44 -3.88
CA LEU A 109 -9.68 6.33 -4.27
C LEU A 109 -10.15 4.96 -3.75
N PHE A 110 -10.32 4.84 -2.44
CA PHE A 110 -10.45 3.55 -1.74
C PHE A 110 -11.85 3.28 -1.19
N GLY A 111 -12.74 4.27 -1.25
CA GLY A 111 -14.08 4.17 -0.66
C GLY A 111 -14.05 4.25 0.87
N ALA A 112 -15.24 4.32 1.46
CA ALA A 112 -15.42 4.36 2.90
C ALA A 112 -16.86 4.00 3.27
N VAL A 113 -17.04 3.59 4.53
CA VAL A 113 -18.35 3.56 5.20
C VAL A 113 -18.47 4.85 6.00
N ILE A 114 -19.51 5.64 5.70
CA ILE A 114 -19.85 6.87 6.41
C ILE A 114 -21.03 6.55 7.34
N PRO A 115 -20.79 6.36 8.65
CA PRO A 115 -21.86 6.02 9.58
C PRO A 115 -22.71 7.26 9.91
N LEU A 116 -24.01 7.06 9.94
CA LEU A 116 -25.03 8.04 10.32
C LEU A 116 -25.75 7.54 11.59
N ASP A 117 -26.66 8.34 12.15
CA ASP A 117 -27.31 7.99 13.42
C ASP A 117 -28.11 6.67 13.37
N LYS A 118 -28.80 6.42 12.25
CA LYS A 118 -29.68 5.23 12.04
C LYS A 118 -29.38 4.45 10.76
N SER A 119 -28.33 4.81 10.03
CA SER A 119 -27.98 4.19 8.74
C SER A 119 -26.50 4.40 8.44
N SER A 120 -26.03 3.95 7.29
CA SER A 120 -24.68 4.24 6.79
C SER A 120 -24.72 4.43 5.29
N ILE A 121 -23.84 5.29 4.77
CA ILE A 121 -23.58 5.40 3.34
C ILE A 121 -22.29 4.65 3.05
N THR A 122 -22.37 3.64 2.19
CA THR A 122 -21.21 2.85 1.77
C THR A 122 -20.81 3.25 0.36
N LEU A 123 -19.56 3.66 0.20
CA LEU A 123 -18.97 3.96 -1.09
C LEU A 123 -17.90 2.91 -1.40
N THR A 124 -18.09 2.18 -2.50
CA THR A 124 -17.09 1.23 -2.99
C THR A 124 -16.00 2.00 -3.72
N GLY A 125 -14.76 1.88 -3.26
CA GLY A 125 -13.62 2.54 -3.88
C GLY A 125 -13.28 1.97 -5.26
N PRO A 126 -12.94 2.81 -6.25
CA PRO A 126 -12.47 2.34 -7.55
C PRO A 126 -11.13 1.63 -7.49
N VAL A 127 -10.25 1.97 -6.54
CA VAL A 127 -8.91 1.39 -6.43
C VAL A 127 -8.93 0.26 -5.42
N GLN A 128 -8.78 -0.97 -5.91
CA GLN A 128 -8.69 -2.17 -5.08
C GLN A 128 -7.35 -2.87 -5.31
N PHE A 129 -6.72 -3.29 -4.23
CA PHE A 129 -5.50 -4.09 -4.26
C PHE A 129 -5.79 -5.45 -3.64
N LYS A 130 -5.17 -6.49 -4.18
CA LYS A 130 -5.04 -7.73 -3.42
C LYS A 130 -3.96 -7.56 -2.34
N MET A 131 -3.92 -8.49 -1.39
CA MET A 131 -2.79 -8.55 -0.45
C MET A 131 -1.49 -8.76 -1.23
N GLY A 132 -0.47 -7.97 -0.90
CA GLY A 132 0.85 -8.11 -1.47
C GLY A 132 1.52 -9.37 -0.93
N ARG A 133 2.30 -10.02 -1.79
CA ARG A 133 3.07 -11.21 -1.44
C ARG A 133 4.51 -11.07 -1.90
N SER A 134 5.46 -11.63 -1.14
CA SER A 134 6.83 -11.74 -1.64
C SER A 134 6.90 -12.68 -2.85
N LEU A 135 7.76 -12.36 -3.82
CA LEU A 135 7.98 -13.21 -5.00
C LEU A 135 8.91 -14.41 -4.73
N HIS A 136 9.39 -14.54 -3.49
CA HIS A 136 10.27 -15.60 -3.01
C HIS A 136 9.91 -15.94 -1.56
N LYS A 137 10.39 -17.09 -1.06
CA LYS A 137 10.33 -17.43 0.37
C LYS A 137 11.21 -16.49 1.19
N VAL A 138 10.74 -16.11 2.36
CA VAL A 138 11.50 -15.23 3.27
C VAL A 138 11.90 -15.97 4.53
N GLN A 139 13.00 -15.54 5.15
CA GLN A 139 13.41 -16.02 6.46
C GLN A 139 13.18 -14.93 7.50
N MET A 140 12.34 -15.20 8.49
CA MET A 140 12.19 -14.30 9.64
C MET A 140 13.38 -14.43 10.59
N GLN A 141 13.93 -13.30 11.02
CA GLN A 141 14.96 -13.24 12.03
C GLN A 141 14.44 -12.54 13.28
N TYR A 142 14.86 -13.07 14.42
CA TYR A 142 14.55 -12.53 15.72
C TYR A 142 15.78 -11.84 16.29
N ILE A 143 15.63 -10.55 16.61
CA ILE A 143 16.68 -9.69 17.12
C ILE A 143 16.32 -9.25 18.53
N LYS A 144 17.30 -9.36 19.44
CA LYS A 144 17.24 -8.80 20.78
C LYS A 144 18.10 -7.54 20.86
N GLY A 145 17.53 -6.49 21.43
CA GLY A 145 18.22 -5.24 21.76
C GLY A 145 18.07 -4.89 23.25
N THR A 146 18.84 -3.91 23.69
CA THR A 146 18.77 -3.34 25.04
C THR A 146 18.22 -1.91 25.00
N GLY A 147 17.22 -1.63 25.81
CA GLY A 147 16.66 -0.30 26.03
C GLY A 147 17.44 0.46 27.11
N ALA A 148 17.57 1.77 26.95
CA ALA A 148 18.33 2.61 27.90
C ALA A 148 17.65 2.76 29.28
N PHE A 149 16.34 2.53 29.35
CA PHE A 149 15.54 2.71 30.55
C PHE A 149 15.14 1.37 31.17
N ALA A 150 14.99 1.37 32.49
CA ALA A 150 14.39 0.28 33.23
C ALA A 150 12.85 0.36 33.14
N SER A 151 12.17 -0.78 33.31
CA SER A 151 10.71 -0.85 33.16
C SER A 151 9.95 -0.08 34.25
N LYS A 152 10.55 0.04 35.44
CA LYS A 152 10.02 0.74 36.61
C LYS A 152 11.11 1.54 37.32
N ALA A 153 10.70 2.57 38.06
CA ALA A 153 11.62 3.29 38.94
C ALA A 153 12.21 2.32 39.98
N LYS A 154 13.54 2.39 40.19
CA LYS A 154 14.37 1.51 41.06
C LYS A 154 14.77 0.15 40.49
N ASP A 155 14.32 -0.23 39.30
CA ASP A 155 14.89 -1.39 38.61
C ASP A 155 16.34 -1.11 38.18
N LYS A 156 17.23 -2.08 38.43
CA LYS A 156 18.63 -2.02 38.00
C LYS A 156 18.88 -2.64 36.62
N GLN A 157 17.91 -3.41 36.11
CA GLN A 157 17.99 -4.04 34.80
C GLN A 157 17.42 -3.11 33.72
N GLN A 158 18.19 -2.96 32.65
CA GLN A 158 17.72 -2.35 31.41
C GLN A 158 16.60 -3.18 30.81
N THR A 159 15.66 -2.52 30.14
CA THR A 159 14.62 -3.22 29.38
C THR A 159 15.23 -3.96 28.21
N PHE A 160 14.73 -5.16 27.91
CA PHE A 160 15.06 -5.85 26.66
C PHE A 160 13.99 -5.52 25.63
N ARG A 161 14.44 -5.32 24.39
CA ARG A 161 13.55 -5.14 23.23
C ARG A 161 13.71 -6.36 22.34
N GLU A 162 12.58 -6.84 21.86
CA GLU A 162 12.51 -8.00 20.98
C GLU A 162 11.85 -7.56 19.67
N GLU A 163 12.45 -7.91 18.55
CA GLU A 163 12.00 -7.51 17.23
C GLU A 163 12.11 -8.67 16.25
N TYR A 164 11.09 -8.78 15.41
CA TYR A 164 11.08 -9.68 14.27
C TYR A 164 11.21 -8.88 13.00
N ILE A 165 12.22 -9.23 12.20
CA ILE A 165 12.52 -8.60 10.93
C ILE A 165 12.62 -9.64 9.82
N LEU A 166 12.50 -9.18 8.58
CA LEU A 166 12.89 -9.90 7.39
C LEU A 166 14.21 -9.30 6.90
N PRO A 167 15.29 -10.09 6.73
CA PRO A 167 16.53 -9.61 6.13
C PRO A 167 16.28 -9.03 4.74
N TYR A 168 15.42 -9.68 3.97
CA TYR A 168 14.98 -9.23 2.67
C TYR A 168 13.58 -9.75 2.34
N SER A 169 12.78 -8.92 1.67
CA SER A 169 11.48 -9.32 1.13
C SER A 169 11.14 -8.46 -0.07
N PHE A 170 11.12 -9.04 -1.28
CA PHE A 170 10.69 -8.37 -2.51
C PHE A 170 9.21 -8.63 -2.77
N ILE A 171 8.37 -7.62 -2.58
CA ILE A 171 6.91 -7.74 -2.46
C ILE A 171 6.21 -7.20 -3.71
N ALA A 172 5.27 -7.97 -4.24
CA ALA A 172 4.42 -7.59 -5.37
C ALA A 172 2.98 -7.32 -4.92
N PHE A 173 2.46 -6.16 -5.32
CA PHE A 173 1.05 -5.80 -5.24
C PHE A 173 0.42 -5.74 -6.62
N TYR A 174 -0.73 -6.40 -6.76
CA TYR A 174 -1.61 -6.23 -7.91
C TYR A 174 -2.84 -5.43 -7.50
N GLY A 175 -3.24 -4.48 -8.32
CA GLY A 175 -4.43 -3.67 -8.11
C GLY A 175 -5.18 -3.35 -9.39
N ILE A 176 -6.40 -2.88 -9.21
CA ILE A 176 -7.30 -2.47 -10.29
C ILE A 176 -7.91 -1.12 -9.93
N ILE A 177 -7.97 -0.21 -10.90
CA ILE A 177 -8.81 0.97 -10.92
C ILE A 177 -10.05 0.64 -11.77
N ASN A 178 -11.22 0.58 -11.14
CA ASN A 178 -12.49 0.26 -11.77
C ASN A 178 -13.22 1.54 -12.21
N GLU A 179 -13.37 1.72 -13.53
CA GLU A 179 -14.07 2.83 -14.18
C GLU A 179 -15.52 3.00 -13.72
N ASN A 180 -16.22 1.90 -13.41
CA ASN A 180 -17.62 1.96 -13.01
C ASN A 180 -17.77 2.53 -11.60
N ALA A 181 -16.93 2.06 -10.67
CA ALA A 181 -16.90 2.59 -9.31
C ALA A 181 -16.38 4.04 -9.27
N ALA A 182 -15.45 4.39 -10.17
CA ALA A 182 -14.88 5.73 -10.28
C ALA A 182 -15.95 6.80 -10.57
N ARG A 183 -16.98 6.46 -11.36
CA ARG A 183 -18.13 7.36 -11.63
C ARG A 183 -18.91 7.70 -10.36
N HIS A 184 -19.06 6.75 -9.45
CA HIS A 184 -19.80 6.94 -8.19
C HIS A 184 -18.98 7.71 -7.15
N THR A 185 -17.66 7.50 -7.11
CA THR A 185 -16.75 8.21 -6.20
C THR A 185 -16.20 9.51 -6.77
N ARG A 186 -16.52 9.86 -8.03
CA ARG A 186 -16.01 11.05 -8.73
C ARG A 186 -14.48 11.10 -8.79
N LEU A 187 -13.84 9.94 -8.93
CA LEU A 187 -12.40 9.85 -9.08
C LEU A 187 -11.95 10.61 -10.34
N THR A 188 -10.89 11.40 -10.21
CA THR A 188 -10.30 12.13 -11.34
C THR A 188 -8.93 11.59 -11.72
N ASN A 189 -8.40 12.00 -12.88
CA ASN A 189 -7.04 11.60 -13.29
C ASN A 189 -5.98 12.21 -12.37
N GLU A 190 -6.21 13.40 -11.81
CA GLU A 190 -5.35 14.01 -10.81
C GLU A 190 -5.29 13.16 -9.51
N ASP A 191 -6.41 12.56 -9.11
CA ASP A 191 -6.42 11.62 -7.97
C ASP A 191 -5.58 10.37 -8.27
N ILE A 192 -5.59 9.86 -9.52
CA ILE A 192 -4.76 8.73 -9.95
C ILE A 192 -3.28 9.09 -9.91
N GLU A 193 -2.91 10.29 -10.35
CA GLU A 193 -1.52 10.76 -10.24
C GLU A 193 -1.07 10.92 -8.78
N MET A 194 -1.97 11.38 -7.89
CA MET A 194 -1.72 11.38 -6.44
C MET A 194 -1.58 9.97 -5.86
N LEU A 195 -2.36 8.99 -6.35
CA LEU A 195 -2.20 7.58 -5.98
C LEU A 195 -0.82 7.08 -6.38
N LYS A 196 -0.38 7.27 -7.63
CA LYS A 196 0.94 6.83 -8.11
C LYS A 196 2.07 7.46 -7.28
N LYS A 197 1.99 8.76 -7.02
CA LYS A 197 2.92 9.47 -6.12
C LYS A 197 2.91 8.87 -4.71
N GLY A 198 1.74 8.62 -4.14
CA GLY A 198 1.61 8.06 -2.80
C GLY A 198 2.09 6.61 -2.68
N LEU A 199 1.93 5.79 -3.73
CA LEU A 199 2.50 4.45 -3.78
C LEU A 199 4.02 4.51 -3.76
N TRP A 200 4.61 5.31 -4.66
CA TRP A 200 6.06 5.39 -4.80
C TRP A 200 6.70 6.12 -3.61
N ASN A 201 6.40 7.41 -3.44
CA ASN A 201 7.02 8.25 -2.44
C ASN A 201 6.55 7.93 -1.02
N GLY A 202 5.29 7.51 -0.84
CA GLY A 202 4.81 7.08 0.47
C GLY A 202 5.56 5.87 0.99
N THR A 203 5.91 4.92 0.10
CA THR A 203 6.75 3.76 0.45
C THR A 203 8.15 4.20 0.84
N LYS A 204 8.79 5.11 0.08
CA LYS A 204 10.09 5.70 0.44
C LYS A 204 10.07 6.42 1.79
N GLN A 205 8.94 7.02 2.16
CA GLN A 205 8.78 7.78 3.40
C GLN A 205 8.43 6.92 4.61
N LEU A 206 8.44 5.59 4.51
CA LEU A 206 8.27 4.69 5.66
C LEU A 206 9.50 4.65 6.58
N ILE A 207 10.11 5.80 6.85
CA ILE A 207 11.36 5.93 7.62
C ILE A 207 11.03 5.85 9.12
N THR A 208 10.98 4.63 9.63
CA THR A 208 10.88 4.34 11.06
C THR A 208 11.83 3.21 11.41
N ARG A 209 12.16 3.04 12.70
CA ARG A 209 13.16 2.05 13.14
C ARG A 209 12.90 0.62 12.66
N SER A 210 11.64 0.20 12.58
CA SER A 210 11.25 -1.15 12.14
C SER A 210 10.88 -1.22 10.65
N LYS A 211 10.92 -0.09 9.93
CA LYS A 211 10.50 0.01 8.52
C LYS A 211 11.52 0.76 7.67
N MET A 212 12.74 0.91 8.17
CA MET A 212 13.82 1.47 7.40
C MET A 212 14.03 0.62 6.14
N GLU A 213 14.47 1.24 5.05
CA GLU A 213 14.80 0.56 3.78
C GLU A 213 13.60 -0.08 3.03
N HIS A 214 12.40 0.47 3.17
CA HIS A 214 11.34 0.23 2.16
C HIS A 214 11.66 1.01 0.89
N ASN A 215 12.03 0.32 -0.18
CA ASN A 215 12.36 0.96 -1.44
C ASN A 215 11.40 0.50 -2.53
N PRO A 216 10.61 1.39 -3.14
CA PRO A 216 9.85 1.04 -4.33
C PRO A 216 10.81 0.76 -5.49
N ARG A 217 10.51 -0.29 -6.26
CA ARG A 217 11.38 -0.78 -7.33
C ARG A 217 10.73 -0.70 -8.71
N LEU A 218 9.42 -0.88 -8.80
CA LEU A 218 8.67 -0.74 -10.06
C LEU A 218 7.22 -0.34 -9.78
N LEU A 219 6.72 0.68 -10.47
CA LEU A 219 5.29 0.98 -10.57
C LEU A 219 4.87 0.98 -12.03
N LEU A 220 4.09 -0.03 -12.42
CA LEU A 220 3.59 -0.22 -13.76
C LEU A 220 2.07 -0.18 -13.78
N THR A 221 1.50 0.46 -14.79
CA THR A 221 0.07 0.45 -15.05
C THR A 221 -0.26 0.00 -16.46
N VAL A 222 -1.35 -0.77 -16.60
CA VAL A 222 -1.90 -1.21 -17.89
C VAL A 222 -3.34 -0.72 -17.99
N THR A 223 -3.57 0.30 -18.82
CA THR A 223 -4.90 0.87 -19.05
C THR A 223 -5.54 0.26 -20.29
N HIS A 224 -6.73 -0.30 -20.15
CA HIS A 224 -7.45 -0.99 -21.21
C HIS A 224 -8.41 -0.06 -21.94
N GLU A 225 -8.54 -0.24 -23.25
CA GLU A 225 -9.49 0.50 -24.10
C GLU A 225 -10.92 -0.05 -23.98
N SER A 226 -11.05 -1.38 -23.89
CA SER A 226 -12.34 -2.05 -23.80
C SER A 226 -12.95 -1.94 -22.40
N PRO A 227 -14.23 -1.51 -22.27
CA PRO A 227 -14.93 -1.53 -20.99
C PRO A 227 -14.97 -2.94 -20.39
N HIS A 228 -14.89 -3.04 -19.06
CA HIS A 228 -14.98 -4.28 -18.29
C HIS A 228 -13.87 -5.33 -18.50
N PHE A 229 -12.95 -5.13 -19.46
CA PHE A 229 -11.83 -6.05 -19.68
C PHE A 229 -10.62 -5.70 -18.82
N PHE A 230 -9.96 -6.73 -18.30
CA PHE A 230 -8.62 -6.66 -17.70
C PHE A 230 -7.92 -8.01 -17.87
N ILE A 231 -6.58 -8.03 -17.76
CA ILE A 231 -5.78 -9.27 -17.89
C ILE A 231 -5.99 -10.16 -16.68
N GLY A 232 -5.93 -9.57 -15.48
CA GLY A 232 -5.94 -10.28 -14.20
C GLY A 232 -4.53 -10.61 -13.73
N GLU A 233 -4.30 -10.52 -12.42
CA GLU A 233 -3.18 -11.18 -11.75
C GLU A 233 -1.79 -10.86 -12.35
N LEU A 234 -1.50 -9.59 -12.66
CA LEU A 234 -0.24 -9.20 -13.33
C LEU A 234 1.03 -9.70 -12.61
N ASP A 235 0.98 -9.81 -11.29
CA ASP A 235 2.06 -10.34 -10.46
C ASP A 235 2.35 -11.84 -10.68
N LYS A 236 1.43 -12.60 -11.28
CA LYS A 236 1.64 -14.02 -11.64
C LYS A 236 2.40 -14.19 -12.95
N TYR A 237 2.58 -13.12 -13.70
CA TYR A 237 3.32 -13.12 -14.96
C TYR A 237 4.75 -12.60 -14.82
N ILE A 238 5.21 -12.37 -13.58
CA ILE A 238 6.58 -11.99 -13.26
C ILE A 238 7.19 -13.01 -12.31
N LYS A 239 8.51 -13.18 -12.37
CA LYS A 239 9.24 -14.05 -11.44
C LYS A 239 10.68 -13.55 -11.28
N LEU A 240 11.28 -13.90 -10.16
CA LEU A 240 12.70 -13.62 -9.94
C LEU A 240 13.55 -14.64 -10.70
N LYS A 241 14.63 -14.18 -11.33
CA LYS A 241 15.69 -15.02 -11.91
C LYS A 241 16.95 -14.84 -11.07
N THR A 242 17.38 -15.93 -10.43
CA THR A 242 18.57 -15.99 -9.58
C THR A 242 18.99 -17.44 -9.37
N GLU A 243 20.28 -17.65 -9.13
CA GLU A 243 20.84 -18.95 -8.73
C GLU A 243 20.91 -19.10 -7.19
N MET A 244 20.61 -18.04 -6.45
CA MET A 244 20.58 -18.04 -4.99
C MET A 244 19.31 -18.71 -4.48
N ARG A 245 19.37 -19.25 -3.26
CA ARG A 245 18.16 -19.73 -2.59
C ARG A 245 17.30 -18.53 -2.17
N ASP A 246 15.99 -18.67 -2.24
CA ASP A 246 15.01 -17.64 -1.88
C ASP A 246 15.31 -16.94 -0.55
N GLU A 247 15.65 -17.70 0.49
CA GLU A 247 15.91 -17.20 1.84
C GLU A 247 17.27 -16.50 1.99
N GLU A 248 18.16 -16.62 1.00
CA GLU A 248 19.50 -16.03 0.98
C GLU A 248 19.54 -14.65 0.34
N LEU A 249 18.50 -14.23 -0.38
CA LEU A 249 18.42 -12.91 -1.00
C LEU A 249 18.57 -11.81 0.05
N ARG A 250 19.39 -10.80 -0.22
CA ARG A 250 19.65 -9.65 0.66
C ARG A 250 19.53 -8.31 -0.05
N ASN A 251 19.60 -8.29 -1.37
CA ASN A 251 19.58 -7.07 -2.16
C ASN A 251 18.80 -7.24 -3.47
N VAL A 252 18.33 -6.11 -4.02
CA VAL A 252 17.69 -6.08 -5.35
C VAL A 252 18.64 -6.51 -6.47
N THR A 253 19.95 -6.39 -6.27
CA THR A 253 20.98 -6.82 -7.23
C THR A 253 21.26 -8.33 -7.21
N ASP A 254 20.67 -9.08 -6.26
CA ASP A 254 20.87 -10.53 -6.14
C ASP A 254 20.04 -11.34 -7.16
N PHE A 255 19.15 -10.66 -7.88
CA PHE A 255 18.26 -11.25 -8.88
C PHE A 255 17.95 -10.24 -9.98
N SER A 256 17.39 -10.75 -11.08
CA SER A 256 16.68 -9.95 -12.09
C SER A 256 15.20 -10.31 -12.08
N LEU A 257 14.36 -9.42 -12.62
CA LEU A 257 12.93 -9.64 -12.75
C LEU A 257 12.58 -10.05 -14.18
N ASP A 258 12.18 -11.31 -14.37
CA ASP A 258 11.66 -11.79 -15.63
C ASP A 258 10.22 -11.28 -15.84
N MET A 259 10.02 -10.49 -16.89
CA MET A 259 8.72 -9.96 -17.29
C MET A 259 8.26 -10.48 -18.67
N GLY A 260 8.93 -11.49 -19.23
CA GLY A 260 8.66 -11.99 -20.58
C GLY A 260 7.24 -12.55 -20.73
N ALA A 261 6.75 -13.27 -19.73
CA ALA A 261 5.38 -13.79 -19.72
C ALA A 261 4.33 -12.66 -19.68
N LEU A 262 4.60 -11.58 -18.94
CA LEU A 262 3.72 -10.42 -18.88
C LEU A 262 3.70 -9.68 -20.23
N LYS A 263 4.88 -9.42 -20.82
CA LYS A 263 5.00 -8.80 -22.14
C LYS A 263 4.30 -9.61 -23.22
N ALA A 264 4.50 -10.93 -23.25
CA ALA A 264 3.83 -11.82 -24.20
C ALA A 264 2.30 -11.79 -24.01
N ARG A 265 1.82 -11.76 -22.76
CA ARG A 265 0.39 -11.67 -22.46
C ARG A 265 -0.22 -10.37 -22.96
N ILE A 266 0.47 -9.23 -22.76
CA ILE A 266 0.05 -7.91 -23.23
C ILE A 266 0.02 -7.88 -24.77
N ASN A 267 1.10 -8.33 -25.42
CA ASN A 267 1.21 -8.33 -26.89
C ASN A 267 0.22 -9.28 -27.57
N GLY A 268 -0.24 -10.31 -26.86
CA GLY A 268 -1.25 -11.26 -27.35
C GLY A 268 -2.70 -10.75 -27.27
N LEU A 269 -2.94 -9.54 -26.74
CA LEU A 269 -4.28 -8.97 -26.67
C LEU A 269 -4.77 -8.49 -28.04
N LYS A 270 -6.08 -8.61 -28.27
CA LYS A 270 -6.74 -8.07 -29.48
C LYS A 270 -6.83 -6.54 -29.48
N GLN A 271 -6.62 -5.93 -28.32
CA GLN A 271 -6.56 -4.48 -28.13
C GLN A 271 -5.13 -4.11 -27.74
N GLU A 272 -4.75 -2.88 -28.04
CA GLU A 272 -3.48 -2.31 -27.61
C GLU A 272 -3.71 -1.51 -26.32
N PRO A 273 -3.45 -2.08 -25.13
CA PRO A 273 -3.59 -1.32 -23.89
C PRO A 273 -2.47 -0.28 -23.79
N LYS A 274 -2.74 0.83 -23.11
CA LYS A 274 -1.70 1.78 -22.75
C LYS A 274 -0.91 1.22 -21.56
N VAL A 275 0.34 0.83 -21.80
CA VAL A 275 1.29 0.43 -20.76
C VAL A 275 2.14 1.63 -20.36
N GLU A 276 2.25 1.89 -19.07
CA GLU A 276 3.02 3.00 -18.52
C GLU A 276 3.85 2.49 -17.33
N ILE A 277 5.17 2.65 -17.39
CA ILE A 277 6.04 2.59 -16.22
C ILE A 277 6.05 4.01 -15.64
N TYR A 278 5.43 4.19 -14.48
CA TYR A 278 5.44 5.46 -13.78
C TYR A 278 6.83 5.79 -13.26
N ASP A 279 7.46 4.82 -12.60
CA ASP A 279 8.83 4.92 -12.12
C ASP A 279 9.41 3.50 -11.96
N HIS A 280 10.72 3.40 -12.09
CA HIS A 280 11.51 2.17 -12.08
C HIS A 280 12.87 2.45 -11.47
N ASP A 281 13.26 1.63 -10.50
CA ASP A 281 14.57 1.72 -9.88
C ASP A 281 15.63 1.12 -10.80
N PRO A 282 16.65 1.90 -11.21
CA PRO A 282 17.72 1.41 -12.10
C PRO A 282 18.49 0.19 -11.59
N LEU A 283 18.48 -0.09 -10.27
CA LEU A 283 19.14 -1.28 -9.72
C LEU A 283 18.35 -2.58 -9.98
N LEU A 284 17.04 -2.49 -10.24
CA LEU A 284 16.23 -3.65 -10.58
C LEU A 284 16.36 -3.93 -12.08
N VAL A 285 17.09 -4.98 -12.46
CA VAL A 285 17.20 -5.40 -13.85
C VAL A 285 15.89 -6.04 -14.32
N LEU A 286 15.24 -5.46 -15.33
CA LEU A 286 14.05 -6.03 -15.97
C LEU A 286 14.49 -6.86 -17.19
N GLU A 287 14.26 -8.16 -17.13
CA GLU A 287 14.52 -9.07 -18.25
C GLU A 287 13.28 -9.25 -19.13
N GLU A 288 13.51 -9.36 -20.44
CA GLU A 288 12.47 -9.66 -21.44
C GLU A 288 11.31 -8.63 -21.49
N TRP A 289 11.55 -7.40 -21.02
CA TRP A 289 10.59 -6.29 -21.01
C TRP A 289 10.65 -5.40 -22.26
#